data_AF-A0A7C4C9V0-F1
#
_entry.id   AF-A0A7C4C9V0-F1
#
_cell.length_a   1.000
_cell.length_b   1.000
_cell.length_c   1.000
_cell.angle_alpha   90.00
_cell.angle_beta   90.00
_cell.angle_gamma   90.00
#
_symmetry.space_group_name_H-M   'P 1'
#
loop_
_entity.id
_entity.type
_entity.pdbx_description
1 polymer ?
#
loop_
_entity_poly.entity_id
_entity_poly.type
_entity_poly.pdbx_seq_one_letter_code
_entity_poly.pdbx_strand_id
1 'polypeptide(L)'
;TISTIPLYILGYIGGKNFINKYGRYIGVSWSEIEKAKNRIEGKNDFIIVLLRIIPIIPISPVSIALGIIRYERKRFIETTFIGTLPRYLTLGLIGWIMKEAIWTIINIMETAETIIIIATLILVFAYIVLKEYLK
;
A
#
# COMPACT_ATOMS: atom_id res chain seq x y z
N THR A 1 3.66 -9.51 6.93
CA THR A 1 4.87 -10.30 6.64
C THR A 1 4.66 -11.36 5.57
N ILE A 2 3.62 -12.18 5.63
CA ILE A 2 3.40 -13.25 4.63
C ILE A 2 3.23 -12.68 3.21
N SER A 3 2.42 -11.62 3.07
CA SER A 3 2.16 -10.94 1.79
C SER A 3 3.41 -10.35 1.12
N THR A 4 4.47 -10.06 1.89
CA THR A 4 5.68 -9.43 1.37
C THR A 4 6.74 -10.44 0.92
N ILE A 5 6.60 -11.72 1.30
CA ILE A 5 7.53 -12.78 0.91
C ILE A 5 7.53 -13.01 -0.61
N PRO A 6 6.37 -13.12 -1.30
CA PRO A 6 6.35 -13.24 -2.76
C PRO A 6 7.05 -12.05 -3.45
N LEU A 7 6.82 -10.83 -2.97
CA LEU A 7 7.44 -9.62 -3.51
C LEU A 7 8.96 -9.62 -3.36
N TYR A 8 9.44 -10.06 -2.19
CA TYR A 8 10.86 -10.25 -1.95
C TYR A 8 11.46 -11.32 -2.89
N ILE A 9 10.78 -12.46 -3.07
CA ILE A 9 11.24 -13.53 -3.97
C ILE A 9 11.29 -13.04 -5.42
N LEU A 10 10.28 -12.29 -5.87
CA LEU A 10 10.27 -11.68 -7.20
C LEU A 10 11.48 -10.76 -7.41
N GLY A 11 11.79 -9.91 -6.43
CA GLY A 11 13.00 -9.09 -6.47
C GLY A 11 14.29 -9.91 -6.44
N TYR A 12 14.33 -10.98 -5.64
CA TYR A 12 15.50 -11.84 -5.46
C TYR A 12 15.88 -12.61 -6.72
N ILE A 13 14.89 -13.16 -7.42
CA ILE A 13 15.09 -13.97 -8.63
C ILE A 13 15.15 -13.07 -9.86
N GLY A 14 14.18 -12.16 -10.02
CA GLY A 14 14.03 -11.32 -11.22
C GLY A 14 14.91 -10.07 -11.22
N GLY A 15 15.40 -9.63 -10.07
CA GLY A 15 16.11 -8.36 -9.91
C GLY A 15 17.35 -8.21 -10.79
N LYS A 16 18.19 -9.24 -10.89
CA LYS A 16 19.41 -9.18 -11.71
C LYS A 16 19.11 -8.99 -13.19
N ASN A 17 18.17 -9.75 -13.73
CA ASN A 17 17.79 -9.65 -15.14
C ASN A 17 17.10 -8.31 -15.43
N PHE A 18 16.27 -7.83 -14.49
CA PHE A 18 15.62 -6.54 -14.59
C PHE A 18 16.63 -5.38 -14.61
N ILE A 19 17.58 -5.35 -13.68
CA ILE A 19 18.62 -4.32 -13.61
C ILE A 19 19.55 -4.38 -14.82
N ASN A 20 19.90 -5.58 -15.30
CA ASN A 20 20.73 -5.66 -16.51
C ASN A 20 19.99 -5.14 -17.76
N LYS A 21 18.68 -5.35 -17.86
CA LYS A 21 17.87 -4.92 -19.02
C LYS A 21 17.44 -3.45 -18.94
N TYR A 22 17.08 -2.97 -17.76
CA TYR A 22 16.47 -1.65 -17.56
C TYR A 22 17.31 -0.71 -16.68
N GLY A 23 18.42 -1.18 -16.11
CA GLY A 23 19.30 -0.43 -15.20
C GLY A 23 19.80 0.89 -15.78
N ARG A 24 20.05 0.93 -17.09
CA ARG A 24 20.46 2.15 -17.81
C ARG A 24 19.39 3.25 -17.79
N TYR A 25 18.10 2.90 -17.72
CA TYR A 25 17.01 3.90 -17.64
C TYR A 25 16.84 4.47 -16.24
N ILE A 26 17.21 3.70 -15.21
CA ILE A 26 17.12 4.11 -13.79
C ILE A 26 18.46 4.60 -13.22
N GLY A 27 19.54 4.57 -14.03
CA GLY A 27 20.88 4.99 -13.61
C GLY A 27 21.53 4.05 -12.59
N VAL A 28 21.17 2.76 -12.57
CA VAL A 28 21.69 1.77 -11.60
C VAL A 28 22.25 0.56 -12.33
N SER A 29 23.47 0.16 -11.99
CA SER A 29 24.12 -1.06 -12.49
C SER A 29 24.08 -2.19 -11.46
N TRP A 30 24.17 -3.45 -11.93
CA TRP A 30 24.23 -4.61 -11.03
C TRP A 30 25.46 -4.57 -10.09
N SER A 31 26.60 -4.05 -10.57
CA SER A 31 27.82 -3.92 -9.76
C SER A 31 27.63 -2.96 -8.57
N GLU A 32 26.87 -1.88 -8.75
CA GLU A 32 26.56 -0.95 -7.66
C GLU A 32 25.65 -1.58 -6.61
N ILE A 33 24.67 -2.39 -7.05
CA ILE A 33 23.79 -3.14 -6.16
C ILE A 33 24.60 -4.13 -5.32
N GLU A 34 25.57 -4.81 -5.91
CA GLU A 34 26.44 -5.76 -5.21
C GLU A 34 27.36 -5.05 -4.19
N LYS A 35 27.89 -3.87 -4.55
CA LYS A 35 28.61 -3.00 -3.61
C LYS A 35 27.71 -2.51 -2.48
N ALA A 36 26.47 -2.15 -2.78
CA ALA A 36 25.49 -1.70 -1.80
C ALA A 36 25.09 -2.82 -0.84
N LYS A 37 24.91 -4.05 -1.33
CA LYS A 37 24.64 -5.24 -0.51
C LYS A 37 25.69 -5.38 0.60
N ASN A 38 26.97 -5.34 0.25
CA ASN A 38 28.06 -5.49 1.22
C ASN A 38 28.11 -4.37 2.27
N ARG A 39 27.56 -3.19 1.97
CA ARG A 39 27.44 -2.07 2.93
C ARG A 39 26.23 -2.21 3.85
N ILE A 40 25.18 -2.90 3.41
CA ILE A 40 23.90 -3.05 4.12
C ILE A 40 23.93 -4.30 5.01
N GLU A 41 24.70 -5.32 4.64
CA GLU A 41 24.84 -6.58 5.38
C GLU A 41 25.33 -6.32 6.81
N GLY A 42 24.53 -6.67 7.81
CA GLY A 42 24.91 -6.57 9.23
C GLY A 42 24.54 -5.27 9.96
N LYS A 43 24.56 -4.11 9.28
CA LYS A 43 24.56 -2.80 9.97
C LYS A 43 23.26 -1.99 9.87
N ASN A 44 22.38 -2.30 8.91
CA ASN A 44 21.26 -1.42 8.58
C ASN A 44 19.87 -2.00 8.87
N ASP A 45 19.79 -3.08 9.64
CA ASP A 45 18.53 -3.73 10.03
C ASP A 45 17.58 -2.74 10.73
N PHE A 46 18.13 -1.83 11.55
CA PHE A 46 17.40 -0.75 12.20
C PHE A 46 16.76 0.23 11.19
N ILE A 47 17.48 0.61 10.13
CA ILE A 47 16.97 1.51 9.09
C ILE A 47 15.82 0.83 8.33
N ILE A 48 15.94 -0.48 8.03
CA ILE A 48 14.87 -1.24 7.38
C ILE A 48 13.62 -1.30 8.26
N VAL A 49 13.80 -1.48 9.57
CA VAL A 49 12.69 -1.45 10.55
C VAL A 49 12.04 -0.07 10.58
N LEU A 50 12.82 1.01 10.67
CA LEU A 50 12.30 2.39 10.63
C LEU A 50 11.50 2.68 9.36
N LEU A 51 12.02 2.31 8.19
CA LEU A 51 11.32 2.47 6.91
C LEU A 51 9.98 1.73 6.89
N ARG A 52 9.87 0.61 7.60
CA ARG A 52 8.64 -0.18 7.68
C ARG A 52 7.64 0.34 8.71
N ILE A 53 8.11 0.96 9.79
CA ILE A 53 7.27 1.60 10.81
C ILE A 53 6.45 2.73 10.19
N ILE A 54 7.05 3.54 9.32
CA ILE A 54 6.39 4.72 8.72
C ILE A 54 5.30 4.27 7.74
N PRO A 55 4.01 4.58 7.99
CA PRO A 55 2.90 4.09 7.18
C PRO A 55 2.84 4.70 5.76
N ILE A 56 3.44 5.88 5.58
CA ILE A 56 3.52 6.58 4.28
C ILE A 56 4.39 5.81 3.29
N ILE A 57 5.42 5.11 3.78
CA ILE A 57 6.35 4.37 2.92
C ILE A 57 5.68 3.06 2.48
N PRO A 58 5.51 2.82 1.17
CA PRO A 58 4.82 1.62 0.71
C PRO A 58 5.63 0.35 0.97
N ILE A 59 4.98 -0.69 1.51
CA ILE A 59 5.66 -1.93 1.91
C ILE A 59 6.18 -2.72 0.69
N SER A 60 5.45 -2.66 -0.44
CA SER A 60 5.75 -3.42 -1.65
C SER A 60 7.09 -3.06 -2.30
N PRO A 61 7.38 -1.80 -2.68
CA PRO A 61 8.65 -1.44 -3.30
C PRO A 61 9.84 -1.68 -2.37
N VAL A 62 9.70 -1.45 -1.06
CA VAL A 62 10.74 -1.78 -0.08
C VAL A 62 11.06 -3.28 -0.10
N SER A 63 10.04 -4.13 -0.13
CA SER A 63 10.22 -5.59 -0.12
C SER A 63 10.86 -6.10 -1.42
N ILE A 64 10.47 -5.55 -2.57
CA ILE A 64 11.09 -5.84 -3.87
C ILE A 64 12.55 -5.37 -3.87
N ALA A 65 12.84 -4.16 -3.42
CA ALA A 65 14.19 -3.61 -3.35
C ALA A 65 15.11 -4.48 -2.47
N LEU A 66 14.64 -4.91 -1.30
CA LEU A 66 15.36 -5.84 -0.43
C LEU A 66 15.63 -7.20 -1.10
N GLY A 67 14.70 -7.67 -1.93
CA GLY A 67 14.89 -8.83 -2.79
C GLY A 67 16.00 -8.60 -3.82
N ILE A 68 15.95 -7.49 -4.55
CA ILE A 68 16.92 -7.12 -5.60
C ILE A 68 18.34 -7.05 -5.04
N ILE A 69 18.54 -6.45 -3.86
CA ILE A 69 19.85 -6.37 -3.21
C ILE A 69 20.29 -7.70 -2.56
N ARG A 70 19.49 -8.76 -2.66
CA ARG A 70 19.72 -10.08 -2.04
C ARG A 70 19.96 -9.99 -0.53
N TYR A 71 19.13 -9.21 0.15
CA TYR A 71 19.15 -9.11 1.60
C TYR A 71 18.91 -10.48 2.25
N GLU A 72 19.48 -10.75 3.42
CA GLU A 72 19.38 -12.08 4.03
C GLU A 72 17.92 -12.45 4.36
N ARG A 73 17.47 -13.64 3.92
CA ARG A 73 16.07 -14.09 4.08
C ARG A 73 15.60 -14.10 5.54
N LYS A 74 16.45 -14.55 6.46
CA LYS A 74 16.11 -14.63 7.89
C LYS A 74 15.90 -13.23 8.47
N ARG A 75 16.88 -12.34 8.25
CA ARG A 75 16.78 -10.93 8.65
C ARG A 75 15.61 -10.22 7.99
N PHE A 76 15.28 -10.53 6.74
CA PHE A 76 14.12 -9.96 6.06
C PHE A 76 12.84 -10.24 6.84
N ILE A 77 12.64 -11.50 7.27
CA ILE A 77 11.45 -11.90 8.02
C ILE A 77 11.43 -11.21 9.38
N GLU A 78 12.54 -11.20 10.11
CA GLU A 78 12.67 -10.58 11.43
C GLU A 78 12.40 -9.07 11.38
N THR A 79 13.13 -8.33 10.55
CA THR A 79 12.96 -6.88 10.38
C THR A 79 11.58 -6.51 9.86
N THR A 80 10.98 -7.32 8.98
CA THR A 80 9.62 -7.09 8.48
C THR A 80 8.59 -7.32 9.57
N PHE A 81 8.72 -8.39 10.35
CA PHE A 81 7.82 -8.69 11.45
C PHE A 81 7.88 -7.57 12.50
N ILE A 82 9.08 -7.22 12.96
CA ILE A 82 9.28 -6.16 13.96
C ILE A 82 8.80 -4.80 13.44
N GLY A 83 9.04 -4.45 12.19
CA GLY A 83 8.63 -3.16 11.64
C GLY A 83 7.13 -3.05 11.33
N THR A 84 6.45 -4.16 11.02
CA THR A 84 5.02 -4.14 10.67
C THR A 84 4.10 -4.04 11.89
N LEU A 85 4.49 -4.60 13.04
CA LEU A 85 3.74 -4.50 14.30
C LEU A 85 3.43 -3.03 14.70
N PRO A 86 4.45 -2.18 14.98
CA PRO A 86 4.24 -0.78 15.34
C PRO A 86 3.54 0.02 14.22
N ARG A 87 3.76 -0.33 12.95
CA ARG A 87 3.07 0.32 11.81
C ARG A 87 1.55 0.13 11.90
N TYR A 88 1.09 -1.11 12.05
CA TYR A 88 -0.33 -1.40 12.14
C TYR A 88 -0.95 -0.90 13.44
N LEU A 89 -0.20 -0.91 14.54
CA LEU A 89 -0.62 -0.25 15.79
C LEU A 89 -0.83 1.26 15.58
N THR A 90 0.11 1.93 14.92
CA THR A 90 0.02 3.37 14.63
C THR A 90 -1.19 3.68 13.75
N LEU A 91 -1.39 2.90 12.68
CA LEU A 91 -2.58 3.04 11.82
C LEU A 91 -3.89 2.78 12.57
N GLY A 92 -3.91 1.79 13.46
CA GLY A 92 -5.07 1.50 14.31
C GLY A 92 -5.38 2.65 15.27
N LEU A 93 -4.36 3.25 15.89
CA LEU A 93 -4.52 4.42 16.76
C LEU A 93 -5.02 5.64 16.00
N ILE A 94 -4.45 5.92 14.83
CA ILE A 94 -4.91 7.00 13.95
C ILE A 94 -6.39 6.78 13.60
N GLY A 95 -6.76 5.56 13.19
CA GLY A 95 -8.14 5.21 12.89
C GLY A 95 -9.09 5.38 14.08
N TRP A 96 -8.64 4.99 15.28
CA TRP A 96 -9.43 5.17 16.51
C TRP A 96 -9.69 6.65 16.81
N ILE A 97 -8.65 7.49 16.72
CA ILE A 97 -8.77 8.93 16.98
C ILE A 97 -9.70 9.59 15.95
N MET A 98 -9.60 9.19 14.68
CA MET A 98 -10.39 9.76 13.60
C MET A 98 -11.83 9.26 13.54
N LYS A 99 -12.23 8.29 14.38
CA LYS A 99 -13.54 7.64 14.29
C LYS A 99 -14.70 8.63 14.29
N GLU A 100 -14.67 9.65 15.15
CA GLU A 100 -15.78 10.60 15.32
C GLU A 100 -15.97 11.50 14.09
N ALA A 101 -14.85 11.95 13.51
CA ALA A 101 -14.86 12.68 12.24
C ALA A 101 -15.40 11.80 11.10
N ILE A 102 -14.97 10.53 11.05
CA ILE A 102 -15.45 9.57 10.05
C ILE A 102 -16.96 9.32 10.19
N TRP A 103 -17.46 9.08 11.41
CA TRP A 103 -18.90 8.90 11.67
C TRP A 103 -19.73 10.12 11.25
N THR A 104 -19.22 11.33 11.48
CA THR A 104 -19.88 12.56 11.04
C THR A 104 -20.01 12.60 9.52
N ILE A 105 -18.94 12.26 8.79
CA ILE A 105 -18.94 12.22 7.33
C ILE A 105 -19.91 11.15 6.81
N ILE A 106 -19.91 9.95 7.42
CA ILE A 106 -20.82 8.86 7.05
C ILE A 106 -22.28 9.30 7.17
N ASN A 107 -22.68 9.93 8.28
CA ASN A 107 -24.06 10.37 8.48
C ASN A 107 -24.49 11.41 7.43
N ILE A 108 -23.59 12.31 7.04
CA ILE A 108 -23.85 13.30 5.97
C ILE A 108 -24.03 12.58 4.64
N MET A 109 -23.18 11.59 4.34
CA MET A 109 -23.26 10.79 3.11
C MET A 109 -24.56 9.98 3.05
N GLU A 110 -24.97 9.31 4.12
CA GLU A 110 -26.22 8.54 4.19
C GLU A 110 -27.45 9.42 3.99
N THR A 111 -27.44 10.62 4.57
CA THR A 111 -28.51 11.60 4.37
C THR A 111 -28.58 12.03 2.90
N ALA A 112 -27.42 12.32 2.29
CA ALA A 112 -27.34 12.69 0.88
C ALA A 112 -27.81 11.56 -0.05
N GLU A 113 -27.38 10.33 0.20
CA GLU A 113 -27.81 9.14 -0.55
C GLU A 113 -29.33 8.94 -0.47
N THR A 114 -29.90 9.06 0.73
CA THR A 114 -31.35 8.92 0.93
C THR A 114 -32.14 9.96 0.13
N ILE A 115 -31.68 11.23 0.15
CA ILE A 115 -32.31 12.32 -0.61
C ILE A 115 -32.24 12.03 -2.12
N ILE A 116 -31.09 11.59 -2.62
CA ILE A 116 -30.89 11.28 -4.04
C ILE A 116 -31.83 10.14 -4.48
N ILE A 117 -31.97 9.09 -3.67
CA ILE A 117 -32.87 7.96 -3.97
C ILE A 117 -34.32 8.45 -4.05
N ILE A 118 -34.79 9.22 -3.07
CA ILE A 118 -36.17 9.75 -3.06
C ILE A 118 -36.43 10.65 -4.27
N ALA A 119 -35.51 11.58 -4.56
CA ALA A 119 -35.64 12.47 -5.71
C ALA A 119 -35.71 11.69 -7.03
N THR A 120 -34.91 10.63 -7.17
CA THR A 120 -34.93 9.74 -8.34
C THR A 120 -36.27 9.01 -8.46
N LEU A 121 -36.82 8.48 -7.38
CA LEU A 121 -38.13 7.82 -7.37
C LEU A 121 -39.26 8.78 -7.78
N ILE A 122 -39.25 10.01 -7.27
CA ILE A 122 -40.23 11.04 -7.62
C ILE A 122 -40.14 11.36 -9.13
N LEU A 123 -38.93 11.55 -9.65
CA LEU A 123 -38.72 11.83 -11.07
C LEU A 123 -39.20 10.67 -11.98
N VAL A 124 -38.91 9.43 -11.60
CA VAL A 124 -39.38 8.25 -12.34
C VAL A 124 -40.90 8.15 -12.29
N PHE A 125 -41.52 8.35 -11.14
CA PHE A 125 -42.97 8.33 -10.99
C PHE A 125 -43.64 9.43 -11.84
N ALA A 126 -43.13 10.67 -11.76
CA ALA A 126 -43.61 11.78 -12.58
C ALA A 126 -43.50 11.48 -14.08
N TYR A 127 -42.38 10.89 -14.51
CA TYR A 127 -42.18 10.48 -15.91
C TYR A 127 -43.21 9.44 -16.36
N ILE A 128 -43.49 8.42 -15.53
CA ILE A 128 -44.49 7.39 -15.85
C ILE A 128 -45.89 8.02 -15.99
N VAL A 129 -46.30 8.87 -15.05
CA VAL A 129 -47.61 9.53 -15.08
C VAL A 129 -47.77 10.45 -16.28
N LEU A 130 -46.75 11.26 -16.59
CA LEU A 130 -46.77 12.13 -17.77
C LEU A 130 -46.85 11.33 -19.07
N LYS A 131 -46.17 10.19 -19.14
CA LYS A 131 -46.25 9.28 -20.30
C LYS A 131 -47.64 8.66 -20.46
N GLU A 132 -48.33 8.36 -19.37
CA GLU A 132 -49.71 7.84 -19.38
C GLU A 132 -50.70 8.93 -19.86
N TYR A 133 -50.51 10.19 -19.45
CA TYR A 133 -51.36 11.32 -19.84
C TYR A 133 -51.14 11.84 -21.26
N LEU A 134 -49.96 11.63 -21.84
CA LEU A 134 -49.61 12.05 -23.20
C LEU A 134 -49.96 10.99 -24.27
N LYS A 135 -50.56 9.87 -23.87
CA LYS A 135 -51.13 8.83 -24.73
C LYS A 135 -52.62 9.06 -24.93
#